data_AF-A0A929PNU4-F1
#
_entry.id   AF-A0A929PNU4-F1
#
_cell.length_a   1.000
_cell.length_b   1.000
_cell.length_c   1.000
_cell.angle_alpha   90.00
_cell.angle_beta   90.00
_cell.angle_gamma   90.00
#
_symmetry.space_group_name_H-M   'P 1'
#
loop_
_entity.id
_entity.type
_entity.pdbx_description
1 polymer ?
#
loop_
_entity_poly.entity_id
_entity_poly.type
_entity_poly.pdbx_seq_one_letter_code
_entity_poly.pdbx_strand_id
1 'polypeptide(L)'
;MRQLKIEQSITNRDGDSIEKYLGDIARIDLLSVQEEILLAQKIRKGDQSAQDRLVKGNLRFVVSVAKKYQNQGMRLSDLIAEGNLGLIKAAQRFDETKGFKFISFAVWWIRQSIMMAIAEQKRMVRLPANQVGGIMRINKAMGELEQKLERLPSLQEVSEFIELPEDKVVDFLHHAPMTTSLDSVIAEESGFTLADTLEDGNIEKTDSVMLQDSVLVDVKRLMRKLPQREKEILSLFFGLGGRAAISLDEIGHQMNLGKERVRQIKDKALKSLRAEKPKAYMMEYI
;
A
#
# COMPACT_ATOMS: atom_id res chain seq x y z
N MET A 1 -12.81 5.54 -48.61
CA MET A 1 -11.58 5.11 -47.92
C MET A 1 -11.93 4.87 -46.46
N ARG A 2 -11.98 3.60 -46.02
CA ARG A 2 -12.28 3.27 -44.61
C ARG A 2 -11.07 3.67 -43.75
N GLN A 3 -11.31 4.47 -42.72
CA GLN A 3 -10.30 4.83 -41.72
C GLN A 3 -9.76 3.54 -41.09
N LEU A 4 -8.45 3.33 -41.23
CA LEU A 4 -7.71 2.33 -40.45
C LEU A 4 -7.68 2.82 -39.00
N LYS A 5 -8.62 2.33 -38.17
CA LYS A 5 -8.44 2.36 -36.72
C LYS A 5 -7.26 1.45 -36.41
N ILE A 6 -6.12 2.05 -36.09
CA ILE A 6 -5.00 1.33 -35.48
C ILE A 6 -5.46 1.01 -34.06
N GLU A 7 -6.09 -0.14 -33.87
CA GLU A 7 -6.19 -0.72 -32.54
C GLU A 7 -4.76 -0.95 -32.06
N GLN A 8 -4.41 -0.40 -30.90
CA GLN A 8 -3.17 -0.77 -30.23
C GLN A 8 -3.32 -2.24 -29.85
N SER A 9 -2.95 -3.13 -30.78
CA SER A 9 -2.66 -4.50 -30.42
C SER A 9 -1.57 -4.41 -29.36
N ILE A 10 -1.94 -4.75 -28.12
CA ILE A 10 -0.99 -5.01 -27.05
C ILE A 10 -0.25 -6.25 -27.53
N THR A 11 0.75 -6.04 -28.39
CA THR A 11 1.69 -7.07 -28.80
C THR A 11 2.29 -7.58 -27.50
N ASN A 12 2.10 -8.86 -27.24
CA ASN A 12 2.59 -9.56 -26.06
C ASN A 12 4.12 -9.66 -26.13
N ARG A 13 4.80 -8.51 -26.04
CA ARG A 13 6.25 -8.33 -26.20
C ARG A 13 7.05 -9.18 -25.23
N ASP A 14 6.46 -9.51 -24.07
CA ASP A 14 7.06 -10.38 -23.08
C ASP A 14 7.24 -11.81 -23.60
N GLY A 15 6.25 -12.34 -24.32
CA GLY A 15 6.33 -13.68 -24.93
C GLY A 15 7.51 -13.78 -25.91
N ASP A 16 7.61 -12.82 -26.81
CA ASP A 16 8.66 -12.76 -27.83
C ASP A 16 10.07 -12.58 -27.20
N SER A 17 10.16 -11.77 -26.13
CA SER A 17 11.43 -11.59 -25.40
C SER A 17 11.88 -12.83 -24.64
N ILE A 18 10.96 -13.57 -24.02
CA ILE A 18 11.26 -14.81 -23.29
C ILE A 18 11.62 -15.91 -24.27
N GLU A 19 10.90 -16.05 -25.39
CA GLU A 19 11.19 -17.05 -26.42
C GLU A 19 12.59 -16.87 -26.99
N LYS A 20 13.00 -15.62 -27.29
CA LYS A 20 14.36 -15.32 -27.70
C LYS A 20 15.39 -15.72 -26.64
N TYR A 21 15.17 -15.34 -25.38
CA TYR A 21 16.05 -15.73 -24.27
C TYR A 21 16.18 -17.26 -24.14
N LEU A 22 15.06 -17.99 -24.23
CA LEU A 22 15.04 -19.45 -24.18
C LEU A 22 15.80 -20.08 -25.36
N GLY A 23 15.69 -19.49 -26.55
CA GLY A 23 16.46 -19.88 -27.73
C GLY A 23 17.97 -19.67 -27.55
N ASP A 24 18.38 -18.53 -26.99
CA ASP A 24 19.79 -18.21 -26.76
C ASP A 24 20.42 -19.14 -25.72
N ILE A 25 19.76 -19.40 -24.58
CA ILE A 25 20.29 -20.31 -23.55
C ILE A 25 20.29 -21.78 -23.97
N ALA A 26 19.43 -22.17 -24.92
CA ALA A 26 19.38 -23.53 -25.43
C ALA A 26 20.60 -23.88 -26.29
N ARG A 27 21.26 -22.87 -26.90
CA ARG A 27 22.49 -23.03 -27.70
C ARG A 27 23.74 -23.18 -26.85
N ILE A 28 23.67 -22.95 -25.55
CA ILE A 28 24.80 -23.04 -24.64
C ILE A 28 25.02 -24.50 -24.26
N ASP A 29 26.26 -24.98 -24.42
CA ASP A 29 26.62 -26.35 -24.06
C ASP A 29 26.44 -26.60 -22.56
N LEU A 30 25.94 -27.79 -22.25
CA LEU A 30 25.87 -28.29 -20.88
C LEU A 30 27.28 -28.62 -20.38
N LEU A 31 27.54 -28.29 -19.12
CA LEU A 31 28.81 -28.59 -18.48
C LEU A 31 28.83 -30.04 -17.97
N SER A 32 29.95 -30.70 -18.18
CA SER A 32 30.26 -31.96 -17.52
C SER A 32 30.69 -31.72 -16.06
N VAL A 33 30.59 -32.77 -15.23
CA VAL A 33 31.01 -32.70 -13.82
C VAL A 33 32.49 -32.32 -13.68
N GLN A 34 33.34 -32.79 -14.59
CA GLN A 34 34.78 -32.45 -14.58
C GLN A 34 35.00 -30.97 -14.91
N GLU A 35 34.26 -30.42 -15.87
CA GLU A 35 34.32 -29.00 -16.21
C GLU A 35 33.81 -28.13 -15.05
N GLU A 36 32.74 -28.53 -14.35
CA GLU A 36 32.25 -27.82 -13.15
C GLU A 36 33.35 -27.69 -12.09
N ILE A 37 34.11 -28.77 -11.84
CA ILE A 37 35.22 -28.78 -10.86
C ILE A 37 36.34 -27.83 -11.32
N LEU A 38 36.74 -27.91 -12.59
CA LEU A 38 37.80 -27.04 -13.14
C LEU A 38 37.40 -25.57 -13.09
N LEU A 39 36.14 -25.25 -13.40
CA LEU A 39 35.62 -23.89 -13.34
C LEU A 39 35.55 -23.40 -11.89
N ALA A 40 35.08 -24.21 -10.94
CA ALA A 40 35.02 -23.87 -9.52
C ALA A 40 36.41 -23.51 -8.96
N GLN A 41 37.45 -24.29 -9.29
CA GLN A 41 38.82 -24.02 -8.89
C GLN A 41 39.35 -22.68 -9.44
N LYS A 42 38.99 -22.34 -10.69
CA LYS A 42 39.36 -21.05 -11.31
C LYS A 42 38.60 -19.88 -10.69
N ILE A 43 37.32 -20.05 -10.39
CA ILE A 43 36.48 -19.04 -9.70
C ILE A 43 37.08 -18.70 -8.33
N ARG A 44 37.56 -19.70 -7.59
CA ARG A 44 38.23 -19.49 -6.29
C ARG A 44 39.52 -18.66 -6.40
N LYS A 45 40.17 -18.68 -7.56
CA LYS A 45 41.33 -17.84 -7.88
C LYS A 45 40.95 -16.44 -8.41
N GLY A 46 39.65 -16.12 -8.48
CA GLY A 46 39.13 -14.83 -8.95
C GLY A 46 38.90 -14.74 -10.46
N ASP A 47 38.86 -15.87 -11.18
CA ASP A 47 38.60 -15.87 -12.63
C ASP A 47 37.11 -15.64 -12.92
N GLN A 48 36.81 -14.44 -13.41
CA GLN A 48 35.44 -14.01 -13.73
C GLN A 48 34.91 -14.67 -15.01
N SER A 49 35.77 -15.02 -15.96
CA SER A 49 35.37 -15.75 -17.18
C SER A 49 34.90 -17.17 -16.84
N ALA A 50 35.59 -17.81 -15.88
CA ALA A 50 35.16 -19.11 -15.36
C ALA A 50 33.80 -19.04 -14.66
N GLN A 51 33.54 -17.96 -13.90
CA GLN A 51 32.25 -17.72 -13.27
C GLN A 51 31.14 -17.58 -14.31
N ASP A 52 31.37 -16.76 -15.34
CA ASP A 52 30.40 -16.56 -16.42
C ASP A 52 30.09 -17.85 -17.17
N ARG A 53 31.11 -18.68 -17.45
CA ARG A 53 30.90 -19.98 -18.10
C ARG A 53 30.09 -20.93 -17.21
N LEU A 54 30.38 -20.99 -15.91
CA LEU A 54 29.64 -21.83 -14.96
C LEU A 54 28.16 -21.41 -14.85
N VAL A 55 27.90 -20.10 -14.77
CA VAL A 55 26.54 -19.54 -14.71
C VAL A 55 25.80 -19.81 -16.02
N LYS A 56 26.40 -19.48 -17.17
CA LYS A 56 25.79 -19.65 -18.50
C LYS A 56 25.39 -21.11 -18.77
N GLY A 57 26.24 -22.07 -18.40
CA GLY A 57 25.95 -23.51 -18.56
C GLY A 57 24.75 -23.99 -17.73
N ASN A 58 24.33 -23.24 -16.72
CA ASN A 58 23.27 -23.61 -15.78
C ASN A 58 21.99 -22.76 -15.89
N LEU A 59 21.90 -21.82 -16.84
CA LEU A 59 20.72 -20.95 -17.00
C LEU A 59 19.43 -21.74 -17.27
N ARG A 60 19.52 -22.85 -18.01
CA ARG A 60 18.38 -23.75 -18.28
C ARG A 60 17.79 -24.33 -17.00
N PHE A 61 18.63 -24.62 -16.01
CA PHE A 61 18.18 -25.11 -14.71
C PHE A 61 17.38 -24.05 -13.96
N VAL A 62 17.82 -22.78 -13.98
CA VAL A 62 17.09 -21.65 -13.35
C VAL A 62 15.67 -21.55 -13.89
N VAL A 63 15.50 -21.65 -15.23
CA VAL A 63 14.17 -21.64 -15.85
C VAL A 63 13.30 -22.78 -15.31
N SER A 64 13.84 -23.99 -15.16
CA SER A 64 13.09 -25.13 -14.60
C SER A 64 12.64 -24.92 -13.16
N VAL A 65 13.42 -24.18 -12.37
CA VAL A 65 13.08 -23.83 -10.98
C VAL A 65 12.05 -22.70 -10.95
N ALA A 66 12.26 -21.64 -11.74
CA ALA A 66 11.38 -20.47 -11.82
C ALA A 66 9.96 -20.82 -12.28
N LYS A 67 9.81 -21.77 -13.21
CA LYS A 67 8.49 -22.28 -13.65
C LYS A 67 7.62 -22.79 -12.49
N LYS A 68 8.21 -23.30 -11.40
CA LYS A 68 7.46 -23.76 -10.21
C LYS A 68 6.87 -22.62 -9.38
N TYR A 69 7.36 -21.41 -9.57
CA TYR A 69 6.91 -20.19 -8.89
C TYR A 69 6.07 -19.29 -9.80
N GLN A 70 5.72 -19.77 -11.00
CA GLN A 70 4.83 -19.06 -11.90
C GLN A 70 3.45 -18.86 -11.25
N ASN A 71 2.75 -17.79 -11.65
CA ASN A 71 1.44 -17.41 -11.12
C ASN A 71 1.44 -16.98 -9.63
N GLN A 72 2.60 -16.76 -9.02
CA GLN A 72 2.68 -16.23 -7.66
C GLN A 72 2.63 -14.69 -7.58
N GLY A 73 2.28 -14.00 -8.68
CA GLY A 73 2.14 -12.55 -8.74
C GLY A 73 3.37 -11.81 -9.29
N MET A 74 4.30 -12.53 -9.94
CA MET A 74 5.45 -11.98 -10.64
C MET A 74 5.55 -12.64 -12.02
N ARG A 75 6.02 -11.91 -13.04
CA ARG A 75 6.17 -12.44 -14.41
C ARG A 75 7.28 -13.47 -14.45
N LEU A 76 7.18 -14.43 -15.38
CA LEU A 76 8.18 -15.49 -15.51
C LEU A 76 9.57 -14.95 -15.88
N SER A 77 9.65 -13.90 -16.71
CA SER A 77 10.90 -13.18 -17.02
C SER A 77 11.62 -12.71 -15.77
N ASP A 78 10.87 -12.11 -14.84
CA ASP A 78 11.40 -11.49 -13.64
C ASP A 78 11.84 -12.57 -12.64
N LEU A 79 11.04 -13.64 -12.50
CA LEU A 79 11.42 -14.83 -11.73
C LEU A 79 12.72 -15.47 -12.24
N ILE A 80 12.90 -15.53 -13.56
CA ILE A 80 14.14 -16.05 -14.16
C ILE A 80 15.31 -15.11 -13.86
N ALA A 81 15.13 -13.80 -14.01
CA ALA A 81 16.17 -12.81 -13.74
C ALA A 81 16.64 -12.86 -12.28
N GLU A 82 15.71 -12.94 -11.33
CA GLU A 82 16.00 -13.05 -9.90
C GLU A 82 16.61 -14.41 -9.54
N GLY A 83 16.17 -15.47 -10.21
CA GLY A 83 16.80 -16.78 -10.11
C GLY A 83 18.24 -16.80 -10.62
N ASN A 84 18.53 -16.08 -11.72
CA ASN A 84 19.88 -15.92 -12.27
C ASN A 84 20.79 -15.17 -11.28
N LEU A 85 20.27 -14.15 -10.60
CA LEU A 85 21.01 -13.47 -9.53
C LEU A 85 21.35 -14.43 -8.37
N GLY A 86 20.42 -15.31 -8.01
CA GLY A 86 20.66 -16.40 -7.06
C GLY A 86 21.74 -17.38 -7.53
N LEU A 87 21.71 -17.76 -8.81
CA LEU A 87 22.72 -18.64 -9.43
C LEU A 87 24.13 -18.02 -9.40
N ILE A 88 24.24 -16.72 -9.69
CA ILE A 88 25.52 -15.98 -9.62
C ILE A 88 26.09 -16.02 -8.20
N LYS A 89 25.26 -15.79 -7.18
CA LYS A 89 25.66 -15.90 -5.76
C LYS A 89 26.09 -17.32 -5.39
N ALA A 90 25.41 -18.33 -5.92
CA ALA A 90 25.80 -19.73 -5.73
C ALA A 90 27.16 -20.03 -6.35
N ALA A 91 27.43 -19.54 -7.56
CA ALA A 91 28.71 -19.76 -8.24
C ALA A 91 29.91 -19.20 -7.45
N GLN A 92 29.73 -18.06 -6.76
CA GLN A 92 30.78 -17.46 -5.93
C GLN A 92 31.06 -18.24 -4.63
N ARG A 93 30.07 -18.98 -4.12
CA ARG A 93 30.13 -19.66 -2.82
C ARG A 93 30.24 -21.18 -2.94
N PHE A 94 30.27 -21.70 -4.16
CA PHE A 94 30.35 -23.13 -4.39
C PHE A 94 31.73 -23.66 -4.00
N ASP A 95 31.73 -24.84 -3.39
CA ASP A 95 32.93 -25.53 -2.93
C ASP A 95 32.93 -26.95 -3.50
N GLU A 96 33.82 -27.19 -4.46
CA GLU A 96 33.96 -28.45 -5.18
C GLU A 96 34.46 -29.60 -4.29
N THR A 97 35.12 -29.29 -3.16
CA THR A 97 35.71 -30.30 -2.27
C THR A 97 34.67 -31.16 -1.56
N LYS A 98 33.41 -30.70 -1.53
CA LYS A 98 32.29 -31.39 -0.87
C LYS A 98 31.72 -32.56 -1.67
N GLY A 99 32.12 -32.76 -2.93
CA GLY A 99 31.76 -33.95 -3.71
C GLY A 99 30.31 -33.99 -4.23
N PHE A 100 29.61 -32.86 -4.26
CA PHE A 100 28.25 -32.75 -4.82
C PHE A 100 28.26 -31.91 -6.10
N LYS A 101 27.30 -32.15 -7.00
CA LYS A 101 27.13 -31.34 -8.23
C LYS A 101 26.80 -29.90 -7.89
N PHE A 102 27.25 -28.96 -8.72
CA PHE A 102 26.99 -27.53 -8.51
C PHE A 102 25.49 -27.21 -8.36
N ILE A 103 24.68 -27.84 -9.20
CA ILE A 103 23.23 -27.67 -9.26
C ILE A 103 22.54 -28.02 -7.92
N SER A 104 23.06 -29.02 -7.20
CA SER A 104 22.55 -29.45 -5.89
C SER A 104 22.71 -28.36 -4.82
N PHE A 105 23.77 -27.55 -4.92
CA PHE A 105 23.99 -26.40 -4.05
C PHE A 105 23.22 -25.17 -4.54
N ALA A 106 23.26 -24.91 -5.85
CA ALA A 106 22.68 -23.73 -6.46
C ALA A 106 21.17 -23.62 -6.28
N VAL A 107 20.45 -24.76 -6.23
CA VAL A 107 18.98 -24.75 -6.09
C VAL A 107 18.49 -23.98 -4.86
N TRP A 108 19.24 -24.02 -3.75
CA TRP A 108 18.88 -23.29 -2.53
C TRP A 108 18.97 -21.77 -2.74
N TRP A 109 20.05 -21.30 -3.34
CA TRP A 109 20.26 -19.88 -3.65
C TRP A 109 19.26 -19.36 -4.68
N ILE A 110 18.96 -20.16 -5.71
CA ILE A 110 17.97 -19.81 -6.74
C ILE A 110 16.59 -19.66 -6.08
N ARG A 111 16.15 -20.65 -5.29
CA ARG A 111 14.85 -20.60 -4.59
C ARG A 111 14.77 -19.43 -3.63
N GLN A 112 15.82 -19.22 -2.84
CA GLN A 112 15.87 -18.10 -1.89
C GLN A 112 15.75 -16.76 -2.60
N SER A 113 16.50 -16.55 -3.69
CA SER A 113 16.46 -15.30 -4.47
C SER A 113 15.08 -15.06 -5.06
N ILE A 114 14.48 -16.09 -5.67
CA ILE A 114 13.12 -16.03 -6.23
C ILE A 114 12.09 -15.72 -5.14
N MET A 115 12.10 -16.45 -4.02
CA MET A 115 11.14 -16.25 -2.93
C MET A 115 11.28 -14.86 -2.29
N MET A 116 12.51 -14.36 -2.15
CA MET A 116 12.76 -13.01 -1.65
C MET A 116 12.21 -11.95 -2.60
N ALA A 117 12.44 -12.11 -3.91
CA ALA A 117 11.91 -11.20 -4.91
C ALA A 117 10.38 -11.20 -4.95
N ILE A 118 9.74 -12.37 -4.87
CA ILE A 118 8.27 -12.48 -4.75
C ILE A 118 7.77 -11.76 -3.50
N ALA A 119 8.45 -11.92 -2.35
CA ALA A 119 8.03 -11.27 -1.12
C ALA A 119 8.14 -9.73 -1.19
N GLU A 120 9.16 -9.22 -1.89
CA GLU A 120 9.46 -7.79 -1.93
C GLU A 120 8.79 -7.02 -3.07
N GLN A 121 8.64 -7.63 -4.25
CA GLN A 121 8.22 -6.94 -5.48
C GLN A 121 6.79 -7.25 -5.92
N LYS A 122 6.15 -8.29 -5.34
CA LYS A 122 4.78 -8.68 -5.71
C LYS A 122 3.73 -7.60 -5.36
N ARG A 123 3.94 -6.87 -4.26
CA ARG A 123 2.96 -5.93 -3.72
C ARG A 123 3.30 -4.51 -4.16
N MET A 124 2.28 -3.73 -4.55
CA MET A 124 2.43 -2.30 -4.83
C MET A 124 2.86 -1.54 -3.57
N VAL A 125 2.24 -1.86 -2.42
CA VAL A 125 2.69 -1.40 -1.10
C VAL A 125 3.55 -2.48 -0.46
N ARG A 126 4.85 -2.20 -0.33
CA ARG A 126 5.82 -3.15 0.18
C ARG A 126 5.56 -3.47 1.65
N LEU A 127 5.57 -4.77 1.98
CA LEU A 127 5.52 -5.25 3.36
C LEU A 127 6.89 -5.81 3.79
N PRO A 128 7.25 -5.72 5.08
CA PRO A 128 8.41 -6.39 5.64
C PRO A 128 8.36 -7.92 5.47
N ALA A 129 9.53 -8.56 5.35
CA ALA A 129 9.62 -10.01 5.10
C ALA A 129 8.97 -10.88 6.19
N ASN A 130 9.00 -10.44 7.45
CA ASN A 130 8.32 -11.12 8.56
C ASN A 130 6.79 -11.12 8.40
N GLN A 131 6.22 -10.01 7.93
CA GLN A 131 4.78 -9.88 7.64
C GLN A 131 4.37 -10.81 6.49
N VAL A 132 5.13 -10.80 5.39
CA VAL A 132 4.85 -11.69 4.25
C VAL A 132 4.99 -13.16 4.65
N GLY A 133 6.03 -13.51 5.41
CA GLY A 133 6.24 -14.86 5.90
C GLY A 133 5.11 -15.33 6.83
N GLY A 134 4.61 -14.46 7.71
CA GLY A 134 3.45 -14.72 8.56
C GLY A 134 2.20 -15.04 7.74
N ILE A 135 1.88 -14.19 6.76
CA ILE A 135 0.74 -14.38 5.85
C ILE A 135 0.87 -15.70 5.06
N MET A 136 2.05 -16.04 4.56
CA MET A 136 2.27 -17.31 3.84
C MET A 136 2.08 -18.53 4.74
N ARG A 137 2.55 -18.48 6.00
CA ARG A 137 2.33 -19.55 6.98
C ARG A 137 0.84 -19.73 7.28
N ILE A 138 0.12 -18.63 7.46
CA ILE A 138 -1.33 -18.63 7.69
C ILE A 138 -2.07 -19.24 6.50
N ASN A 139 -1.80 -18.79 5.28
CA ASN A 139 -2.45 -19.34 4.08
C ASN A 139 -2.17 -20.84 3.90
N LYS A 140 -0.94 -21.29 4.19
CA LYS A 140 -0.59 -22.71 4.13
C LYS A 140 -1.35 -23.53 5.18
N ALA A 141 -1.39 -23.04 6.42
CA ALA A 141 -2.14 -23.67 7.51
C ALA A 141 -3.64 -23.70 7.22
N MET A 142 -4.21 -22.62 6.67
CA MET A 142 -5.60 -22.58 6.26
C MET A 142 -5.92 -23.67 5.24
N GLY A 143 -5.09 -23.84 4.21
CA GLY A 143 -5.30 -24.92 3.22
C GLY A 143 -5.14 -26.33 3.80
N GLU A 144 -4.18 -26.53 4.70
CA GLU A 144 -4.00 -27.84 5.38
C GLU A 144 -5.16 -28.17 6.33
N LEU A 145 -5.66 -27.18 7.07
CA LEU A 145 -6.81 -27.33 7.96
C LEU A 145 -8.11 -27.49 7.17
N GLU A 146 -8.28 -26.74 6.10
CA GLU A 146 -9.44 -26.87 5.21
C GLU A 146 -9.54 -28.29 4.63
N GLN A 147 -8.40 -28.87 4.22
CA GLN A 147 -8.36 -30.25 3.75
C GLN A 147 -8.68 -31.27 4.86
N LYS A 148 -8.25 -31.02 6.10
CA LYS A 148 -8.48 -31.94 7.23
C LYS A 148 -9.89 -31.84 7.82
N LEU A 149 -10.46 -30.64 7.86
CA LEU A 149 -11.74 -30.34 8.48
C LEU A 149 -12.90 -30.40 7.48
N GLU A 150 -12.60 -30.44 6.18
CA GLU A 150 -13.59 -30.37 5.09
C GLU A 150 -14.47 -29.11 5.16
N ARG A 151 -13.96 -28.05 5.77
CA ARG A 151 -14.58 -26.73 5.91
C ARG A 151 -13.52 -25.66 6.10
N LEU A 152 -13.92 -24.40 5.92
CA LEU A 152 -13.05 -23.28 6.28
C LEU A 152 -12.71 -23.33 7.80
N PRO A 153 -11.42 -23.20 8.16
CA PRO A 153 -11.01 -23.17 9.56
C PRO A 153 -11.32 -21.81 10.20
N SER A 154 -11.59 -21.83 11.50
CA SER A 154 -11.71 -20.62 12.33
C SER A 154 -10.35 -20.03 12.67
N LEU A 155 -10.32 -18.74 13.05
CA LEU A 155 -9.08 -18.05 13.43
C LEU A 155 -8.39 -18.72 14.62
N GLN A 156 -9.16 -19.23 15.58
CA GLN A 156 -8.66 -19.98 16.74
C GLN A 156 -7.97 -21.28 16.31
N GLU A 157 -8.59 -22.07 15.43
CA GLU A 157 -7.99 -23.31 14.91
C GLU A 157 -6.68 -23.04 14.15
N VAL A 158 -6.63 -21.95 13.38
CA VAL A 158 -5.41 -21.52 12.68
C VAL A 158 -4.33 -21.05 13.66
N SER A 159 -4.72 -20.31 14.70
CA SER A 159 -3.84 -19.84 15.77
C SER A 159 -3.20 -21.00 16.54
N GLU A 160 -4.01 -21.99 16.92
CA GLU A 160 -3.55 -23.22 17.57
C GLU A 160 -2.62 -24.03 16.67
N PHE A 161 -2.96 -24.18 15.39
CA PHE A 161 -2.15 -24.96 14.44
C PHE A 161 -0.78 -24.34 14.15
N ILE A 162 -0.68 -23.01 14.11
CA ILE A 162 0.57 -22.29 13.81
C ILE A 162 1.36 -21.94 15.08
N GLU A 163 0.77 -22.15 16.27
CA GLU A 163 1.31 -21.79 17.58
C GLU A 163 1.59 -20.27 17.70
N LEU A 164 0.65 -19.45 17.20
CA LEU A 164 0.73 -17.99 17.27
C LEU A 164 -0.50 -17.43 17.98
N PRO A 165 -0.39 -16.36 18.79
CA PRO A 165 -1.55 -15.71 19.39
C PRO A 165 -2.55 -15.23 18.33
N GLU A 166 -3.85 -15.35 18.62
CA GLU A 166 -4.94 -14.95 17.71
C GLU A 166 -4.78 -13.48 17.26
N ASP A 167 -4.43 -12.57 18.17
CA ASP A 167 -4.16 -11.15 17.86
C ASP A 167 -3.12 -10.96 16.75
N LYS A 168 -2.07 -11.81 16.74
CA LYS A 168 -1.03 -11.77 15.70
C LYS A 168 -1.56 -12.31 14.38
N VAL A 169 -2.39 -13.34 14.40
CA VAL A 169 -3.04 -13.88 13.19
C VAL A 169 -3.95 -12.82 12.57
N VAL A 170 -4.73 -12.11 13.38
CA VAL A 170 -5.58 -11.00 12.93
C VAL A 170 -4.74 -9.87 12.33
N ASP A 171 -3.64 -9.48 12.98
CA ASP A 171 -2.71 -8.46 12.46
C ASP A 171 -2.15 -8.84 11.09
N PHE A 172 -1.70 -10.08 10.90
CA PHE A 172 -1.22 -10.56 9.60
C PHE A 172 -2.33 -10.55 8.53
N LEU A 173 -3.55 -10.96 8.88
CA LEU A 173 -4.69 -10.99 7.96
C LEU A 173 -5.17 -9.58 7.58
N HIS A 174 -5.07 -8.61 8.48
CA HIS A 174 -5.41 -7.21 8.18
C HIS A 174 -4.54 -6.62 7.07
N HIS A 175 -3.26 -7.02 7.02
CA HIS A 175 -2.31 -6.61 5.99
C HIS A 175 -2.27 -7.55 4.77
N ALA A 176 -3.07 -8.62 4.77
CA ALA A 176 -3.10 -9.59 3.68
C ALA A 176 -3.63 -9.04 2.34
N PRO A 177 -4.71 -8.23 2.29
CA PRO A 177 -5.32 -7.77 1.04
C PRO A 177 -4.33 -7.11 0.07
N MET A 178 -4.60 -7.30 -1.23
CA MET A 178 -3.89 -6.64 -2.33
C MET A 178 -4.62 -5.36 -2.74
N THR A 179 -3.87 -4.44 -3.36
CA THR A 179 -4.44 -3.27 -4.03
C THR A 179 -5.29 -3.70 -5.23
N THR A 180 -6.45 -3.09 -5.38
CA THR A 180 -7.33 -3.24 -6.55
C THR A 180 -7.17 -2.03 -7.48
N SER A 181 -7.32 -2.24 -8.78
CA SER A 181 -7.28 -1.13 -9.75
C SER A 181 -8.54 -0.28 -9.64
N LEU A 182 -8.40 1.05 -9.65
CA LEU A 182 -9.55 1.96 -9.74
C LEU A 182 -10.21 1.91 -11.12
N ASP A 183 -9.44 1.53 -12.15
CA ASP A 183 -9.94 1.37 -13.52
C ASP A 183 -10.67 0.03 -13.72
N SER A 184 -10.83 -0.79 -12.67
CA SER A 184 -11.59 -2.03 -12.79
C SER A 184 -13.06 -1.71 -13.08
N VAL A 185 -13.56 -2.23 -14.20
CA VAL A 185 -14.97 -2.11 -14.59
C VAL A 185 -15.82 -2.96 -13.63
N ILE A 186 -16.81 -2.33 -13.01
CA ILE A 186 -17.76 -2.99 -12.10
C ILE A 186 -18.94 -3.57 -12.87
N ALA A 187 -19.39 -2.87 -13.92
CA ALA A 187 -20.52 -3.28 -14.76
C ALA A 187 -20.13 -3.20 -16.24
N GLU A 188 -20.06 -4.37 -16.90
CA GLU A 188 -19.58 -4.49 -18.29
C GLU A 188 -20.47 -3.75 -19.31
N GLU A 189 -21.77 -3.63 -19.04
CA GLU A 189 -22.73 -2.99 -19.96
C GLU A 189 -22.57 -1.46 -20.03
N SER A 190 -22.16 -0.83 -18.93
CA SER A 190 -22.06 0.63 -18.81
C SER A 190 -20.63 1.16 -18.89
N GLY A 191 -19.62 0.28 -18.78
CA GLY A 191 -18.20 0.68 -18.72
C GLY A 191 -17.84 1.41 -17.43
N PHE A 192 -18.68 1.31 -16.40
CA PHE A 192 -18.55 2.03 -15.14
C PHE A 192 -17.40 1.46 -14.30
N THR A 193 -16.49 2.33 -13.84
CA THR A 193 -15.27 1.93 -13.12
C THR A 193 -15.43 2.06 -11.61
N LEU A 194 -14.51 1.47 -10.86
CA LEU A 194 -14.44 1.67 -9.40
C LEU A 194 -14.13 3.12 -9.03
N ALA A 195 -13.34 3.82 -9.84
CA ALA A 195 -13.08 5.25 -9.66
C ALA A 195 -14.37 6.08 -9.64
N ASP A 196 -15.33 5.75 -10.50
CA ASP A 196 -16.60 6.47 -10.63
C ASP A 196 -17.54 6.28 -9.41
N THR A 197 -17.29 5.30 -8.55
CA THR A 197 -18.05 5.09 -7.31
C THR A 197 -17.54 5.90 -6.13
N LEU A 198 -16.31 6.42 -6.20
CA LEU A 198 -15.66 7.05 -5.06
C LEU A 198 -16.06 8.52 -4.97
N GLU A 199 -16.63 8.91 -3.82
CA GLU A 199 -16.91 10.30 -3.52
C GLU A 199 -15.60 11.05 -3.23
N ASP A 200 -15.43 12.23 -3.84
CA ASP A 200 -14.33 13.12 -3.50
C ASP A 200 -14.65 13.92 -2.24
N GLY A 201 -14.09 13.48 -1.11
CA GLY A 201 -14.26 14.14 0.18
C GLY A 201 -13.57 15.51 0.30
N ASN A 202 -12.77 15.94 -0.67
CA ASN A 202 -12.11 17.25 -0.65
C ASN A 202 -12.98 18.36 -1.24
N ILE A 203 -14.09 18.02 -1.91
CA ILE A 203 -14.98 19.02 -2.51
C ILE A 203 -15.91 19.55 -1.42
N GLU A 204 -15.94 20.87 -1.25
CA GLU A 204 -16.96 21.50 -0.41
C GLU A 204 -18.34 21.22 -0.98
N LYS A 205 -19.24 20.68 -0.13
CA LYS A 205 -20.63 20.43 -0.52
C LYS A 205 -21.27 21.74 -0.97
N THR A 206 -22.05 21.72 -2.05
CA THR A 206 -22.73 22.92 -2.58
C THR A 206 -23.52 23.67 -1.51
N ASP A 207 -24.17 22.92 -0.61
CA ASP A 207 -25.00 23.50 0.45
C ASP A 207 -24.17 24.10 1.59
N SER A 208 -22.89 23.72 1.74
CA SER A 208 -22.05 24.16 2.85
C SER A 208 -21.82 25.68 2.84
N VAL A 209 -21.62 26.26 1.66
CA VAL A 209 -21.47 27.72 1.50
C VAL A 209 -22.78 28.44 1.86
N MET A 210 -23.93 27.94 1.36
CA MET A 210 -25.23 28.53 1.67
C MET A 210 -25.59 28.41 3.15
N LEU A 211 -25.29 27.27 3.77
CA LEU A 211 -25.48 27.05 5.20
C LEU A 211 -24.60 27.99 6.03
N GLN A 212 -23.33 28.16 5.66
CA GLN A 212 -22.44 29.13 6.30
C GLN A 212 -22.97 30.56 6.20
N ASP A 213 -23.43 30.98 5.02
CA ASP A 213 -24.02 32.30 4.81
C ASP A 213 -25.32 32.48 5.63
N SER A 214 -26.17 31.46 5.68
CA SER A 214 -27.40 31.47 6.47
C SER A 214 -27.11 31.61 7.98
N VAL A 215 -26.13 30.84 8.48
CA VAL A 215 -25.64 30.98 9.87
C VAL A 215 -25.13 32.40 10.12
N LEU A 216 -24.35 32.98 9.21
CA LEU A 216 -23.85 34.35 9.35
C LEU A 216 -24.99 35.38 9.40
N VAL A 217 -26.03 35.22 8.60
CA VAL A 217 -27.22 36.10 8.60
C VAL A 217 -27.97 36.00 9.93
N ASP A 218 -28.19 34.78 10.43
CA ASP A 218 -28.90 34.55 11.69
C ASP A 218 -28.10 35.02 12.90
N VAL A 219 -26.78 34.80 12.91
CA VAL A 219 -25.87 35.36 13.92
C VAL A 219 -25.92 36.89 13.88
N LYS A 220 -25.85 37.52 12.69
CA LYS A 220 -25.99 38.98 12.57
C LYS A 220 -27.34 39.48 13.08
N ARG A 221 -28.44 38.74 12.86
CA ARG A 221 -29.79 39.06 13.35
C ARG A 221 -29.84 39.02 14.88
N LEU A 222 -29.26 38.00 15.50
CA LEU A 222 -29.17 37.88 16.96
C LEU A 222 -28.33 39.00 17.58
N MET A 223 -27.19 39.31 16.97
CA MET A 223 -26.30 40.36 17.41
C MET A 223 -26.92 41.77 17.33
N ARG A 224 -27.97 42.00 16.52
CA ARG A 224 -28.69 43.29 16.45
C ARG A 224 -29.53 43.59 17.69
N LYS A 225 -29.94 42.56 18.44
CA LYS A 225 -30.78 42.74 19.64
C LYS A 225 -29.96 43.05 20.89
N LEU A 226 -28.66 42.80 20.83
CA LEU A 226 -27.74 43.15 21.91
C LEU A 226 -27.40 44.65 21.89
N PRO A 227 -27.18 45.26 23.06
CA PRO A 227 -26.61 46.60 23.17
C PRO A 227 -25.28 46.70 22.41
N GLN A 228 -24.99 47.88 21.85
CA GLN A 228 -23.80 48.12 21.01
C GLN A 228 -22.48 47.70 21.68
N ARG A 229 -22.34 47.94 23.00
CA ARG A 229 -21.16 47.52 23.78
C ARG A 229 -21.03 46.00 23.94
N GLU A 230 -22.15 45.31 24.14
CA GLU A 230 -22.18 43.84 24.26
C GLU A 230 -21.86 43.18 22.90
N LYS A 231 -22.40 43.76 21.82
CA LYS A 231 -22.15 43.32 20.45
C LYS A 231 -20.67 43.44 20.09
N GLU A 232 -20.05 44.58 20.38
CA GLU A 232 -18.65 44.84 20.06
C GLU A 232 -17.69 43.89 20.79
N ILE A 233 -17.92 43.65 22.08
CA ILE A 233 -17.12 42.70 22.89
C ILE A 233 -17.23 41.28 22.32
N LEU A 234 -18.43 40.83 21.96
CA LEU A 234 -18.62 39.50 21.37
C LEU A 234 -18.01 39.40 19.98
N SER A 235 -18.11 40.43 19.15
CA SER A 235 -17.49 40.45 17.82
C SER A 235 -15.97 40.38 17.89
N LEU A 236 -15.34 41.10 18.82
CA LEU A 236 -13.89 41.06 19.02
C LEU A 236 -13.43 39.73 19.64
N PHE A 237 -14.18 39.18 20.60
CA PHE A 237 -13.82 37.94 21.28
C PHE A 237 -13.92 36.71 20.35
N PHE A 238 -14.95 36.64 19.51
CA PHE A 238 -15.17 35.52 18.58
C PHE A 238 -14.65 35.78 17.16
N GLY A 239 -14.10 36.96 16.87
CA GLY A 239 -13.63 37.31 15.53
C GLY A 239 -14.74 37.43 14.47
N LEU A 240 -15.93 37.87 14.88
CA LEU A 240 -17.07 37.97 13.97
C LEU A 240 -16.91 39.17 13.02
N GLY A 241 -17.26 38.98 11.74
CA GLY A 241 -17.23 40.04 10.73
C GLY A 241 -15.86 40.27 10.09
N GLY A 242 -15.04 39.22 9.96
CA GLY A 242 -13.73 39.27 9.31
C GLY A 242 -12.62 39.85 10.18
N ARG A 243 -12.82 39.89 11.51
CA ARG A 243 -11.81 40.32 12.49
C ARG A 243 -11.14 39.09 13.10
N ALA A 244 -9.88 39.23 13.51
CA ALA A 244 -9.25 38.20 14.33
C ALA A 244 -9.91 38.12 15.71
N ALA A 245 -10.00 36.92 16.28
CA ALA A 245 -10.41 36.74 17.67
C ALA A 245 -9.32 37.26 18.61
N ILE A 246 -9.70 38.11 19.57
CA ILE A 246 -8.79 38.83 20.46
C ILE A 246 -9.06 38.41 21.92
N SER A 247 -8.01 38.42 22.75
CA SER A 247 -8.10 38.05 24.17
C SER A 247 -8.95 39.04 24.98
N LEU A 248 -9.55 38.58 26.09
CA LEU A 248 -10.35 39.46 26.98
C LEU A 248 -9.55 40.63 27.56
N ASP A 249 -8.22 40.47 27.65
CA ASP A 249 -7.31 41.47 28.20
C ASP A 249 -7.08 42.60 27.19
N GLU A 250 -6.78 42.24 25.94
CA GLU A 250 -6.65 43.18 24.82
C GLU A 250 -7.97 43.92 24.53
N ILE A 251 -9.11 43.23 24.61
CA ILE A 251 -10.43 43.87 24.51
C ILE A 251 -10.63 44.88 25.66
N GLY A 252 -10.15 44.54 26.86
CA GLY A 252 -10.17 45.44 28.02
C GLY A 252 -9.36 46.71 27.78
N HIS A 253 -8.16 46.57 27.22
CA HIS A 253 -7.31 47.69 26.84
C HIS A 253 -7.95 48.57 25.75
N GLN A 254 -8.56 47.98 24.71
CA GLN A 254 -9.23 48.75 23.65
C GLN A 254 -10.47 49.50 24.13
N MET A 255 -11.22 48.92 25.07
CA MET A 255 -12.49 49.47 25.56
C MET A 255 -12.35 50.28 26.87
N ASN A 256 -11.14 50.46 27.39
CA ASN A 256 -10.85 51.06 28.70
C ASN A 256 -11.65 50.39 29.84
N LEU A 257 -11.66 49.06 29.86
CA LEU A 257 -12.34 48.23 30.86
C LEU A 257 -11.37 47.22 31.48
N GLY A 258 -11.55 46.91 32.77
CA GLY A 258 -10.82 45.80 33.37
C GLY A 258 -11.22 44.45 32.74
N LYS A 259 -10.27 43.52 32.64
CA LYS A 259 -10.48 42.16 32.10
C LYS A 259 -11.72 41.47 32.67
N GLU A 260 -11.90 41.53 33.99
CA GLU A 260 -13.06 40.93 34.67
C GLU A 260 -14.38 41.61 34.28
N ARG A 261 -14.35 42.91 34.00
CA ARG A 261 -15.52 43.64 33.53
C ARG A 261 -15.93 43.22 32.12
N VAL A 262 -14.96 43.01 31.22
CA VAL A 262 -15.22 42.48 29.87
C VAL A 262 -15.82 41.07 29.95
N ARG A 263 -15.30 40.21 30.84
CA ARG A 263 -15.84 38.87 31.08
C ARG A 263 -17.31 38.91 31.53
N GLN A 264 -17.63 39.77 32.50
CA GLN A 264 -19.01 39.95 32.97
C GLN A 264 -19.95 40.39 31.86
N ILE A 265 -19.53 41.34 31.02
CA ILE A 265 -20.36 41.84 29.91
C ILE A 265 -20.56 40.75 28.85
N LYS A 266 -19.53 39.96 28.54
CA LYS A 266 -19.62 38.79 27.65
C LYS A 266 -20.62 37.76 28.18
N ASP A 267 -20.48 37.35 29.44
CA ASP A 267 -21.33 36.32 30.04
C ASP A 267 -22.79 36.78 30.14
N LYS A 268 -23.00 38.07 30.42
CA LYS A 268 -24.33 38.70 30.37
C LYS A 268 -24.91 38.67 28.96
N ALA A 269 -24.14 39.06 27.94
CA ALA A 269 -24.58 39.05 26.55
C ALA A 269 -24.95 37.63 26.06
N LEU A 270 -24.14 36.62 26.41
CA LEU A 270 -24.43 35.21 26.11
C LEU A 270 -25.69 34.72 26.82
N LYS A 271 -25.93 35.15 28.07
CA LYS A 271 -27.15 34.81 28.82
C LYS A 271 -28.39 35.44 28.18
N SER A 272 -28.30 36.70 27.73
CA SER A 272 -29.36 37.39 26.98
C SER A 272 -29.68 36.65 25.68
N LEU A 273 -28.66 36.29 24.89
CA LEU A 273 -28.83 35.52 23.65
C LEU A 273 -29.50 34.16 23.91
N ARG A 274 -29.13 33.45 24.97
CA ARG A 274 -29.76 32.16 25.34
C ARG A 274 -31.23 32.32 25.76
N ALA A 275 -31.60 33.43 26.38
CA ALA A 275 -32.96 33.70 26.84
C ALA A 275 -33.95 33.94 25.70
N GLU A 276 -33.48 34.41 24.55
CA GLU A 276 -34.32 34.69 23.37
C GLU A 276 -34.80 33.45 22.59
N LYS A 277 -34.58 32.23 23.13
CA LYS A 277 -34.88 30.95 22.47
C LYS A 277 -34.39 30.83 21.00
N PRO A 278 -33.19 31.33 20.63
CA PRO A 278 -32.64 31.05 19.30
C PRO A 278 -32.32 29.56 19.08
N LYS A 279 -32.33 28.78 20.17
CA LYS A 279 -32.04 27.34 20.22
C LYS A 279 -32.91 26.51 19.25
N ALA A 280 -34.09 26.98 18.86
CA ALA A 280 -34.99 26.21 17.98
C ALA A 280 -34.49 26.19 16.53
N TYR A 281 -34.20 27.36 15.93
CA TYR A 281 -33.72 27.44 14.54
C TYR A 281 -32.19 27.33 14.43
N MET A 282 -31.43 27.72 15.47
CA MET A 282 -29.97 27.55 15.45
C MET A 282 -29.52 26.10 15.69
N MET A 283 -30.40 25.23 16.21
CA MET A 283 -30.13 23.78 16.27
C MET A 283 -30.20 23.10 14.90
N GLU A 284 -30.84 23.72 13.90
CA GLU A 284 -30.91 23.17 12.54
C GLU A 284 -29.54 23.17 11.84
N TYR A 285 -28.55 23.88 12.39
CA TYR A 285 -27.17 23.96 11.88
C TYR A 285 -26.18 23.05 12.64
N ILE A 286 -26.63 22.24 13.60
CA ILE A 286 -25.82 21.31 14.42
C ILE A 286 -26.15 19.88 14.02
#